data_AF-A0A0G0HAN3-F1
#
_entry.id   AF-A0A0G0HAN3-F1
#
_cell.length_a   1.000
_cell.length_b   1.000
_cell.length_c   1.000
_cell.angle_alpha   90.00
_cell.angle_beta   90.00
_cell.angle_gamma   90.00
#
_symmetry.space_group_name_H-M   'P 1'
#
loop_
_entity.id
_entity.type
_entity.pdbx_description
1 polymer ?
#
loop_
_entity_poly.entity_id
_entity_poly.type
_entity_poly.pdbx_seq_one_letter_code
_entity_poly.pdbx_strand_id
1 'polypeptide(L)'
;MGSILILFFSILMVHRSKDKIISRNVRFAIVFFFLSFLPYVALDRDSSYLSSRYFYVGLIPAGILFGYAVYFFTTFNKYIKWVTLFLVTVYLFHHAAIVRSDINHQVKLGNERVSVLNGIKTLYPNPSENTIFYVTSDKAYYGEVTNPFQNGLGYVLEAWYYDTGKIPKEFLSENFLWDLGDEGYKRSRNKGFGYYQDIDKMIKDMEKNNIKSEDVWAYFIKSKESEIVDITLETRERISTVSAIPK
;
A
#
# COMPACT_ATOMS: atom_id res chain seq x y z
N MET A 1 14.21 -0.72 -22.39
CA MET A 1 14.85 -1.41 -23.55
C MET A 1 14.14 -2.70 -23.94
N GLY A 2 13.73 -3.58 -23.02
CA GLY A 2 13.07 -4.86 -23.38
C GLY A 2 11.74 -4.72 -24.13
N SER A 3 10.91 -3.73 -23.81
CA SER A 3 9.61 -3.48 -24.45
C SER A 3 9.72 -3.08 -25.93
N ILE A 4 10.75 -2.31 -26.30
CA ILE A 4 11.02 -1.90 -27.69
C ILE A 4 11.46 -3.10 -28.54
N LEU A 5 12.27 -3.99 -27.96
CA LEU A 5 12.68 -5.23 -28.63
C LEU A 5 11.48 -6.15 -28.88
N ILE A 6 10.58 -6.31 -27.90
CA ILE A 6 9.35 -7.11 -28.05
C ILE A 6 8.45 -6.53 -29.15
N LEU A 7 8.31 -5.21 -29.22
CA LEU A 7 7.56 -4.52 -30.28
C LEU A 7 8.19 -4.73 -31.66
N PHE A 8 9.51 -4.57 -31.76
CA PHE A 8 10.24 -4.80 -32.99
C PHE A 8 10.11 -6.25 -33.48
N PHE A 9 10.26 -7.22 -32.59
CA PHE A 9 10.06 -8.64 -32.90
C PHE A 9 8.61 -8.94 -33.29
N SER A 10 7.62 -8.32 -32.62
CA SER A 10 6.21 -8.48 -32.95
C SER A 10 5.90 -7.98 -34.36
N ILE A 11 6.46 -6.84 -34.77
CA ILE A 11 6.33 -6.28 -36.12
C ILE A 11 7.01 -7.18 -37.16
N LEU A 12 8.23 -7.66 -36.86
CA LEU A 12 8.98 -8.57 -37.73
C LEU A 12 8.22 -9.89 -37.96
N MET A 13 7.56 -10.39 -36.92
CA MET A 13 6.70 -11.57 -36.99
C MET A 13 5.45 -11.37 -37.84
N VAL A 14 4.77 -10.22 -37.74
CA VAL A 14 3.63 -9.87 -38.61
C VAL A 14 4.04 -9.94 -40.08
N HIS A 15 5.25 -9.46 -40.39
CA HIS A 15 5.75 -9.37 -41.76
C HIS A 15 6.19 -10.73 -42.31
N ARG A 16 6.66 -11.65 -41.45
CA ARG A 16 7.09 -13.00 -41.86
C ARG A 16 6.00 -14.06 -41.84
N SER A 17 4.89 -13.84 -41.13
CA SER A 17 3.79 -14.81 -41.06
C SER A 17 3.07 -14.92 -42.41
N LYS A 18 3.15 -16.09 -43.05
CA LYS A 18 2.35 -16.42 -44.25
C LYS A 18 0.89 -16.71 -43.92
N ASP A 19 0.59 -17.00 -42.66
CA ASP A 19 -0.77 -17.24 -42.18
C ASP A 19 -1.49 -15.89 -41.92
N LYS A 20 -2.57 -15.67 -42.68
CA LYS A 20 -3.40 -14.46 -42.62
C LYS A 20 -4.12 -14.31 -41.28
N ILE A 21 -4.51 -15.42 -40.63
CA ILE A 21 -5.20 -15.42 -39.33
C ILE A 21 -4.21 -14.99 -38.24
N ILE A 22 -3.02 -15.59 -38.22
CA ILE A 22 -1.95 -15.23 -37.27
C ILE A 22 -1.57 -13.75 -37.42
N SER A 23 -1.32 -13.31 -38.65
CA SER A 23 -0.96 -11.91 -38.92
C SER A 23 -2.06 -10.92 -38.48
N ARG A 24 -3.33 -11.28 -38.67
CA ARG A 24 -4.47 -10.49 -38.17
C ARG A 24 -4.49 -10.41 -36.64
N ASN A 25 -4.31 -11.52 -35.95
CA ASN A 25 -4.36 -11.57 -34.49
C ASN A 25 -3.20 -10.80 -33.84
N VAL A 26 -1.98 -10.90 -34.39
CA VAL A 26 -0.82 -10.14 -33.89
C VAL A 26 -1.03 -8.64 -34.10
N ARG A 27 -1.53 -8.21 -35.27
CA ARG A 27 -1.88 -6.79 -35.50
C ARG A 27 -2.95 -6.30 -34.53
N PHE A 28 -4.00 -7.10 -34.31
CA PHE A 28 -5.01 -6.80 -33.31
C PHE A 28 -4.40 -6.62 -31.92
N ALA A 29 -3.54 -7.55 -31.49
CA ALA A 29 -2.90 -7.47 -30.18
C ALA A 29 -1.99 -6.24 -30.05
N ILE A 30 -1.22 -5.88 -31.08
CA ILE A 30 -0.40 -4.65 -31.06
C ILE A 30 -1.30 -3.41 -30.90
N VAL A 31 -2.33 -3.27 -31.74
CA VAL A 31 -3.25 -2.12 -31.68
C VAL A 31 -3.95 -2.08 -30.33
N PHE A 32 -4.43 -3.23 -29.85
CA PHE A 32 -5.13 -3.32 -28.58
C PHE A 32 -4.21 -3.01 -27.39
N PHE A 33 -2.93 -3.41 -27.44
CA PHE A 33 -1.95 -3.03 -26.43
C PHE A 33 -1.84 -1.51 -26.29
N PHE A 34 -1.68 -0.78 -27.39
CA PHE A 34 -1.61 0.69 -27.32
C PHE A 34 -2.94 1.33 -26.92
N LEU A 35 -4.07 0.83 -27.45
CA LEU A 35 -5.39 1.34 -27.09
C LEU A 35 -5.74 1.08 -25.63
N SER A 36 -5.18 0.03 -24.99
CA SER A 36 -5.40 -0.25 -23.58
C SER A 36 -4.92 0.88 -22.66
N PHE A 37 -4.01 1.73 -23.14
CA PHE A 37 -3.51 2.88 -22.39
C PHE A 37 -4.28 4.19 -22.63
N LEU A 38 -5.11 4.23 -23.68
CA LEU A 38 -5.80 5.44 -24.11
C LEU A 38 -6.75 6.03 -23.04
N PRO A 39 -7.52 5.23 -22.27
CA PRO A 39 -8.37 5.76 -21.21
C PRO A 39 -7.58 6.52 -20.13
N TYR A 40 -6.31 6.19 -19.92
CA TYR A 40 -5.49 6.81 -18.88
C TYR A 40 -4.90 8.16 -19.31
N VAL A 41 -4.81 8.45 -20.61
CA VAL A 41 -4.40 9.77 -21.11
C VAL A 41 -5.40 10.86 -20.70
N ALA A 42 -6.67 10.50 -20.55
CA ALA A 42 -7.76 11.42 -20.21
C ALA A 42 -7.97 11.60 -18.69
N LEU A 43 -7.29 10.81 -17.84
CA LEU A 43 -7.37 10.98 -16.39
C LEU A 43 -6.39 12.06 -15.98
N ASP A 44 -6.84 13.11 -15.31
CA ASP A 44 -5.96 14.15 -14.78
C ASP A 44 -5.39 13.67 -13.43
N ARG A 45 -4.17 13.11 -13.43
CA ARG A 45 -3.51 12.62 -12.22
C ARG A 45 -1.99 12.75 -12.33
N ASP A 46 -1.41 13.68 -11.57
CA ASP A 46 0.04 13.86 -11.46
C ASP A 46 0.78 12.53 -11.26
N SER A 47 1.79 12.26 -12.11
CA SER A 47 2.80 11.17 -12.08
C SER A 47 2.37 9.71 -11.78
N SER A 48 1.11 9.47 -11.42
CA SER A 48 0.56 8.21 -10.93
C SER A 48 0.08 7.28 -12.06
N TYR A 49 0.22 7.73 -13.32
CA TYR A 49 -0.05 6.95 -14.53
C TYR A 49 0.74 5.64 -14.62
N LEU A 50 1.82 5.50 -13.85
CA LEU A 50 2.66 4.29 -13.80
C LEU A 50 2.25 3.30 -12.71
N SER A 51 1.10 3.48 -12.05
CA SER A 51 0.60 2.49 -11.11
C SER A 51 0.28 1.17 -11.84
N SER A 52 0.78 0.05 -11.30
CA SER A 52 0.64 -1.29 -11.89
C SER A 52 -0.81 -1.67 -12.24
N ARG A 53 -1.80 -1.12 -11.52
CA ARG A 53 -3.23 -1.34 -11.75
C ARG A 53 -3.74 -0.88 -13.11
N TYR A 54 -3.08 0.08 -13.75
CA TYR A 54 -3.45 0.58 -15.06
C TYR A 54 -2.92 -0.30 -16.20
N PHE A 55 -2.05 -1.27 -15.91
CA PHE A 55 -1.49 -2.16 -16.92
C PHE A 55 -2.30 -3.46 -17.09
N TYR A 56 -3.32 -3.72 -16.27
CA TYR A 56 -4.07 -4.99 -16.31
C TYR A 56 -4.74 -5.25 -17.65
N VAL A 57 -5.34 -4.23 -18.27
CA VAL A 57 -5.97 -4.38 -19.59
C VAL A 57 -4.91 -4.67 -20.65
N GLY A 58 -3.74 -4.03 -20.56
CA GLY A 58 -2.60 -4.26 -21.45
C GLY A 58 -1.97 -5.65 -21.33
N LEU A 59 -2.20 -6.38 -20.22
CA LEU A 59 -1.70 -7.75 -20.06
C LEU A 59 -2.35 -8.74 -21.02
N ILE A 60 -3.61 -8.52 -21.41
CA ILE A 60 -4.33 -9.40 -22.35
C ILE A 60 -3.63 -9.43 -23.73
N PRO A 61 -3.46 -8.30 -24.43
CA PRO A 61 -2.71 -8.29 -25.69
C PRO A 61 -1.24 -8.66 -25.50
N ALA A 62 -0.60 -8.31 -24.37
CA ALA A 62 0.78 -8.72 -24.10
C ALA A 62 0.92 -10.25 -24.01
N GLY A 63 -0.03 -10.95 -23.39
CA GLY A 63 -0.07 -12.41 -23.32
C GLY A 63 -0.22 -13.06 -24.70
N ILE A 64 -1.05 -12.47 -25.57
CA ILE A 64 -1.20 -12.91 -26.96
C ILE A 64 0.13 -12.75 -27.72
N LEU A 65 0.77 -11.57 -27.62
CA LEU A 65 2.06 -11.31 -28.26
C LEU A 65 3.17 -12.24 -27.75
N PHE A 66 3.21 -12.49 -26.45
CA PHE A 66 4.16 -13.42 -25.84
C PHE A 66 3.94 -14.86 -26.35
N GLY A 67 2.70 -15.35 -26.35
CA GLY A 67 2.38 -16.68 -26.87
C GLY A 67 2.76 -16.86 -28.33
N TYR A 68 2.52 -15.83 -29.16
CA TYR A 68 2.96 -15.84 -30.55
C TYR A 68 4.49 -15.84 -30.68
N ALA A 69 5.21 -15.02 -29.91
CA ALA A 69 6.66 -15.01 -29.93
C ALA A 69 7.24 -16.39 -29.61
N VAL A 70 6.72 -17.05 -28.57
CA VAL A 70 7.10 -18.43 -28.23
C VAL A 70 6.81 -19.37 -29.40
N TYR A 71 5.61 -19.34 -29.96
CA TYR A 71 5.26 -20.17 -31.13
C TYR A 71 6.22 -19.96 -32.32
N PHE A 72 6.52 -18.72 -32.66
CA PHE A 72 7.43 -18.38 -33.76
C PHE A 72 8.83 -18.96 -33.54
N PHE A 73 9.40 -18.83 -32.35
CA PHE A 73 10.72 -19.41 -32.08
C PHE A 73 10.70 -20.94 -32.09
N THR A 74 9.60 -21.57 -31.66
CA THR A 74 9.48 -23.04 -31.72
C THR A 74 9.35 -23.62 -33.14
N THR A 75 8.99 -22.82 -34.13
CA THR A 75 8.83 -23.27 -35.52
C THR A 75 10.10 -23.08 -36.38
N PHE A 76 11.14 -22.42 -35.84
CA PHE A 76 12.35 -22.09 -36.60
C PHE A 76 13.28 -23.30 -36.84
N ASN A 77 13.62 -24.04 -35.78
CA ASN A 77 14.46 -25.26 -35.82
C ASN A 77 14.23 -26.08 -34.54
N LYS A 78 14.37 -27.42 -34.62
CA LYS A 78 14.28 -28.34 -33.48
C LYS A 78 15.17 -27.94 -32.28
N TYR A 79 16.38 -27.43 -32.51
CA TYR A 79 17.26 -27.00 -31.42
C TYR A 79 16.76 -25.72 -30.74
N ILE A 80 16.33 -24.73 -31.53
CA ILE A 80 15.78 -23.47 -31.02
C ILE A 80 14.49 -23.73 -30.23
N LYS A 81 13.64 -24.65 -30.69
CA LYS A 81 12.43 -25.06 -29.97
C LYS A 81 12.73 -25.46 -28.52
N TRP A 82 13.70 -26.34 -28.31
CA TRP A 82 14.05 -26.80 -26.96
C TRP A 82 14.66 -25.69 -26.11
N VAL A 83 15.51 -24.84 -26.69
CA VAL A 83 16.05 -23.65 -26.01
C VAL A 83 14.94 -22.69 -25.60
N THR A 84 14.01 -22.38 -26.50
CA THR A 84 12.85 -21.52 -26.23
C THR A 84 11.99 -22.09 -25.11
N LEU A 85 11.64 -23.38 -25.17
CA LEU A 85 10.82 -24.01 -24.12
C LEU A 85 11.53 -24.01 -22.77
N PHE A 86 12.84 -24.27 -22.73
CA PHE A 86 13.63 -24.18 -21.52
C PHE A 86 13.62 -22.76 -20.95
N LEU A 87 13.89 -21.74 -21.77
CA LEU A 87 13.89 -20.34 -21.35
C LEU A 87 12.53 -19.88 -20.84
N VAL A 88 11.44 -20.24 -21.54
CA VAL A 88 10.07 -19.94 -21.10
C VAL A 88 9.78 -20.61 -19.76
N THR A 89 10.21 -21.86 -19.59
CA THR A 89 10.02 -22.58 -18.33
C THR A 89 10.76 -21.89 -17.19
N VAL A 90 12.04 -21.56 -17.37
CA VAL A 90 12.85 -20.83 -16.39
C VAL A 90 12.22 -19.47 -16.07
N TYR A 91 11.76 -18.74 -17.08
CA TYR A 91 11.08 -17.47 -16.92
C TYR A 91 9.79 -17.61 -16.08
N LEU A 92 8.95 -18.61 -16.36
CA LEU A 92 7.73 -18.86 -15.60
C LEU A 92 8.03 -19.23 -14.13
N PHE A 93 9.04 -20.07 -13.89
CA PHE A 93 9.47 -20.40 -12.53
C PHE A 93 9.99 -19.17 -11.77
N HIS A 94 10.79 -18.34 -12.42
CA HIS A 94 11.27 -17.08 -11.85
C HIS A 94 10.11 -16.14 -11.49
N HIS A 95 9.14 -15.97 -12.40
CA HIS A 95 7.94 -15.17 -12.13
C HIS A 95 7.10 -15.75 -10.97
N ALA A 96 6.89 -17.06 -10.94
CA ALA A 96 6.18 -17.72 -9.85
C ALA A 96 6.88 -17.52 -8.50
N ALA A 97 8.22 -17.56 -8.48
CA ALA A 97 9.01 -17.31 -7.29
C ALA A 97 8.88 -15.86 -6.80
N ILE A 98 8.95 -14.87 -7.71
CA ILE A 98 8.72 -13.46 -7.36
C ILE A 98 7.32 -13.25 -6.82
N VAL A 99 6.28 -13.73 -7.51
CA VAL A 99 4.89 -13.60 -7.06
C VAL A 99 4.70 -14.21 -5.67
N ARG A 100 5.30 -15.38 -5.42
CA ARG A 100 5.26 -16.02 -4.10
C ARG A 100 5.97 -15.17 -3.04
N SER A 101 7.12 -14.59 -3.37
CA SER A 101 7.84 -13.68 -2.47
C SER A 101 6.99 -12.46 -2.11
N ASP A 102 6.35 -11.85 -3.11
CA ASP A 102 5.47 -10.69 -2.91
C ASP A 102 4.25 -11.04 -2.05
N ILE A 103 3.61 -12.18 -2.32
CA ILE A 103 2.50 -12.69 -1.49
C ILE A 103 2.96 -12.90 -0.05
N ASN A 104 4.10 -13.57 0.16
CA ASN A 104 4.62 -13.81 1.50
C ASN A 104 4.93 -12.50 2.24
N HIS A 105 5.45 -11.50 1.53
CA HIS A 105 5.70 -10.18 2.08
C HIS A 105 4.40 -9.47 2.50
N GLN A 106 3.37 -9.51 1.65
CA GLN A 106 2.05 -8.95 1.97
C GLN A 106 1.37 -9.67 3.14
N VAL A 107 1.49 -11.00 3.21
CA VAL A 107 1.00 -11.79 4.36
C VAL A 107 1.70 -11.37 5.64
N LYS A 108 3.04 -11.20 5.61
CA LYS A 108 3.79 -10.73 6.78
C LYS A 108 3.31 -9.36 7.25
N LEU A 109 3.19 -8.38 6.35
CA LEU A 109 2.67 -7.05 6.67
C LEU A 109 1.22 -7.09 7.17
N GLY A 110 0.38 -7.95 6.58
CA GLY A 110 -0.99 -8.16 7.03
C GLY A 110 -1.06 -8.67 8.47
N ASN A 111 -0.26 -9.69 8.80
CA ASN A 111 -0.17 -10.23 10.15
C ASN A 111 0.34 -9.19 11.15
N GLU A 112 1.32 -8.38 10.75
CA GLU A 112 1.85 -7.29 11.58
C GLU A 112 0.79 -6.23 11.88
N ARG A 113 0.02 -5.79 10.87
CA ARG A 113 -1.12 -4.85 11.05
C ARG A 113 -2.18 -5.42 12.00
N VAL A 114 -2.54 -6.68 11.82
CA VAL A 114 -3.52 -7.37 12.69
C VAL A 114 -2.99 -7.47 14.11
N SER A 115 -1.71 -7.80 14.29
CA SER A 115 -1.05 -7.84 15.60
C SER A 115 -1.11 -6.47 16.30
N VAL A 116 -0.77 -5.40 15.57
CA VAL A 116 -0.84 -4.03 16.10
C VAL A 116 -2.27 -3.66 16.52
N LEU A 117 -3.26 -3.85 15.65
CA LEU A 117 -4.66 -3.50 15.99
C LEU A 117 -5.20 -4.32 17.16
N ASN A 118 -4.94 -5.63 17.18
CA ASN A 118 -5.38 -6.50 18.28
C ASN A 118 -4.67 -6.15 19.58
N GLY A 119 -3.37 -5.82 19.53
CA GLY A 119 -2.61 -5.39 20.68
C GLY A 119 -3.14 -4.08 21.27
N ILE A 120 -3.36 -3.05 20.44
CA ILE A 120 -4.01 -1.79 20.88
C ILE A 120 -5.38 -2.08 21.49
N LYS A 121 -6.21 -2.91 20.83
CA LYS A 121 -7.55 -3.23 21.31
C LYS A 121 -7.56 -4.02 22.62
N THR A 122 -6.57 -4.87 22.84
CA THR A 122 -6.42 -5.66 24.06
C THR A 122 -5.98 -4.78 25.23
N LEU A 123 -5.00 -3.89 24.98
CA LEU A 123 -4.47 -2.98 25.99
C LEU A 123 -5.47 -1.87 26.35
N TYR A 124 -6.26 -1.40 25.39
CA TYR A 124 -7.23 -0.33 25.60
C TYR A 124 -8.58 -0.58 24.89
N PRO A 125 -9.42 -1.49 25.42
CA PRO A 125 -10.62 -1.94 24.72
C PRO A 125 -11.71 -0.88 24.57
N ASN A 126 -11.77 0.10 25.47
CA ASN A 126 -12.83 1.10 25.54
C ASN A 126 -12.27 2.52 25.66
N PRO A 127 -12.24 3.29 24.55
CA PRO A 127 -11.75 4.65 24.56
C PRO A 127 -12.60 5.60 25.41
N SER A 128 -11.96 6.58 26.00
CA SER A 128 -12.61 7.72 26.65
C SER A 128 -13.29 8.60 25.59
N GLU A 129 -14.14 9.53 26.02
CA GLU A 129 -14.81 10.44 25.09
C GLU A 129 -13.81 11.37 24.37
N ASN A 130 -12.64 11.64 24.96
CA ASN A 130 -11.55 12.36 24.32
C ASN A 130 -10.31 11.45 24.36
N THR A 131 -9.95 10.82 23.25
CA THR A 131 -8.81 9.91 23.20
C THR A 131 -7.77 10.42 22.20
N ILE A 132 -6.51 10.38 22.60
CA ILE A 132 -5.36 10.54 21.70
C ILE A 132 -4.59 9.23 21.65
N PHE A 133 -4.32 8.75 20.44
CA PHE A 133 -3.38 7.66 20.19
C PHE A 133 -2.03 8.24 19.75
N TYR A 134 -0.97 7.91 20.48
CA TYR A 134 0.41 8.10 20.05
C TYR A 134 0.99 6.74 19.64
N VAL A 135 1.35 6.55 18.38
CA VAL A 135 1.91 5.28 17.91
C VAL A 135 3.18 5.54 17.12
N THR A 136 4.27 4.94 17.57
CA THR A 136 5.57 5.04 16.91
C THR A 136 6.25 3.67 16.80
N SER A 137 7.39 3.59 16.13
CA SER A 137 8.09 2.34 15.84
C SER A 137 9.60 2.52 15.79
N ASP A 138 10.33 1.39 15.87
CA ASP A 138 11.76 1.30 15.63
C ASP A 138 12.16 1.41 14.14
N LYS A 139 11.17 1.50 13.24
CA LYS A 139 11.37 1.51 11.80
C LYS A 139 10.36 2.42 11.08
N ALA A 140 10.80 3.01 9.97
CA ALA A 140 9.92 3.60 8.96
C ALA A 140 9.47 2.56 7.91
N TYR A 141 8.18 2.55 7.57
CA TYR A 141 7.57 1.64 6.61
C TYR A 141 7.37 2.31 5.24
N TYR A 142 6.96 3.58 5.24
CA TYR A 142 6.64 4.34 4.03
C TYR A 142 7.20 5.76 4.14
N GLY A 143 8.44 5.97 3.70
CA GLY A 143 9.10 7.27 3.84
C GLY A 143 9.35 7.61 5.31
N GLU A 144 8.63 8.61 5.83
CA GLU A 144 8.70 9.03 7.24
C GLU A 144 7.65 8.35 8.14
N VAL A 145 6.72 7.57 7.55
CA VAL A 145 5.64 6.92 8.32
C VAL A 145 6.17 5.72 9.10
N THR A 146 5.92 5.71 10.40
CA THR A 146 6.48 4.73 11.36
C THR A 146 5.52 3.58 11.68
N ASN A 147 4.43 3.41 10.92
CA ASN A 147 3.49 2.32 11.13
C ASN A 147 3.24 1.52 9.84
N PRO A 148 2.83 0.24 9.92
CA PRO A 148 2.74 -0.65 8.76
C PRO A 148 1.53 -0.42 7.86
N PHE A 149 0.71 0.62 8.08
CA PHE A 149 -0.57 0.80 7.40
C PHE A 149 -0.42 1.57 6.08
N GLN A 150 -1.21 1.19 5.06
CA GLN A 150 -1.19 1.84 3.74
C GLN A 150 -2.11 3.07 3.64
N ASN A 151 -2.99 3.22 4.62
CA ASN A 151 -3.82 4.41 4.85
C ASN A 151 -3.43 4.97 6.22
N GLY A 152 -3.94 6.15 6.58
CA GLY A 152 -3.72 6.73 7.90
C GLY A 152 -4.19 5.79 9.02
N LEU A 153 -3.28 5.46 9.95
CA LEU A 153 -3.60 4.62 11.11
C LEU A 153 -4.65 5.28 12.00
N GLY A 154 -4.69 6.60 12.06
CA GLY A 154 -5.75 7.35 12.74
C GLY A 154 -7.14 6.94 12.26
N TYR A 155 -7.40 7.01 10.95
CA TYR A 155 -8.68 6.58 10.37
C TYR A 155 -8.96 5.09 10.60
N VAL A 156 -7.94 4.24 10.52
CA VAL A 156 -8.11 2.79 10.81
C VAL A 156 -8.58 2.59 12.26
N LEU A 157 -8.00 3.31 13.22
CA LEU A 157 -8.41 3.26 14.63
C LEU A 157 -9.81 3.83 14.84
N GLU A 158 -10.18 4.91 14.15
CA GLU A 158 -11.55 5.45 14.17
C GLU A 158 -12.57 4.39 13.73
N ALA A 159 -12.30 3.72 12.61
CA ALA A 159 -13.15 2.64 12.12
C ALA A 159 -13.18 1.45 13.10
N TRP A 160 -12.03 1.09 13.67
CA TRP A 160 -11.89 -0.03 14.61
C TRP A 160 -12.63 0.19 15.94
N TYR A 161 -12.73 1.44 16.39
CA TYR A 161 -13.43 1.82 17.61
C TYR A 161 -14.84 2.37 17.38
N TYR A 162 -15.31 2.41 16.14
CA TYR A 162 -16.60 3.01 15.80
C TYR A 162 -17.77 2.46 16.62
N ASP A 163 -17.84 1.13 16.79
CA ASP A 163 -18.92 0.46 17.51
C ASP A 163 -18.96 0.74 19.02
N THR A 164 -17.90 1.33 19.58
CA THR A 164 -17.91 1.79 20.99
C THR A 164 -18.81 3.02 21.19
N GLY A 165 -19.22 3.67 20.10
CA GLY A 165 -19.97 4.92 20.13
C GLY A 165 -19.15 6.14 20.56
N LYS A 166 -17.85 5.99 20.81
CA LYS A 166 -16.94 7.08 21.22
C LYS A 166 -16.40 7.89 20.05
N ILE A 167 -16.36 7.28 18.86
CA ILE A 167 -15.92 7.93 17.63
C ILE A 167 -17.12 8.67 16.99
N PRO A 168 -17.04 10.00 16.77
CA PRO A 168 -18.08 10.74 16.08
C PRO A 168 -18.26 10.26 14.63
N LYS A 169 -19.50 10.11 14.19
CA LYS A 169 -19.81 9.63 12.82
C LYS A 169 -19.24 10.53 11.74
N GLU A 170 -19.12 11.83 12.03
CA GLU A 170 -18.65 12.80 11.04
C GLU A 170 -17.18 12.58 10.66
N PHE A 171 -16.36 12.01 11.56
CA PHE A 171 -14.92 11.83 11.32
C PHE A 171 -14.69 10.86 10.16
N LEU A 172 -15.44 9.75 10.14
CA LEU A 172 -15.41 8.78 9.06
C LEU A 172 -15.99 9.32 7.75
N SER A 173 -17.07 10.12 7.80
CA SER A 173 -17.68 10.70 6.58
C SER A 173 -16.84 11.81 5.95
N GLU A 174 -16.01 12.48 6.75
CA GLU A 174 -15.13 13.57 6.30
C GLU A 174 -13.72 13.08 5.97
N ASN A 175 -13.45 11.77 6.06
CA ASN A 175 -12.13 11.17 5.84
C ASN A 175 -11.04 11.79 6.72
N PHE A 176 -11.37 12.13 7.98
CA PHE A 176 -10.37 12.64 8.93
C PHE A 176 -9.28 11.59 9.18
N LEU A 177 -8.01 11.96 9.09
CA LEU A 177 -6.85 11.06 9.24
C LEU A 177 -6.80 9.89 8.23
N TRP A 178 -7.44 10.05 7.07
CA TRP A 178 -7.51 9.00 6.03
C TRP A 178 -6.17 8.80 5.31
N ASP A 179 -5.45 9.89 5.02
CA ASP A 179 -4.26 9.81 4.20
C ASP A 179 -3.06 9.28 4.98
N LEU A 180 -2.13 8.68 4.24
CA LEU A 180 -0.95 8.05 4.80
C LEU A 180 -0.06 9.11 5.47
N GLY A 181 0.17 8.95 6.78
CA GLY A 181 1.01 9.87 7.56
C GLY A 181 0.25 11.07 8.14
N ASP A 182 -1.07 11.14 7.98
CA ASP A 182 -1.88 12.16 8.63
C ASP A 182 -1.80 12.04 10.15
N GLU A 183 -1.69 13.20 10.80
CA GLU A 183 -1.66 13.37 12.25
C GLU A 183 -2.54 14.55 12.63
N GLY A 184 -3.17 14.47 13.80
CA GLY A 184 -3.99 15.58 14.29
C GLY A 184 -5.04 15.14 15.28
N TYR A 185 -5.74 16.13 15.82
CA TYR A 185 -6.84 15.97 16.76
C TYR A 185 -8.04 16.76 16.29
N LYS A 186 -9.22 16.15 16.41
CA LYS A 186 -10.49 16.80 16.11
C LYS A 186 -11.48 16.54 17.22
N ARG A 187 -12.29 17.55 17.51
CA ARG A 187 -13.37 17.47 18.49
C ARG A 187 -14.70 17.78 17.81
N SER A 188 -15.72 17.00 18.15
CA SER A 188 -17.09 17.25 17.78
C SER A 188 -18.01 17.05 18.98
N ARG A 189 -18.78 18.09 19.30
CA ARG A 189 -19.60 18.13 20.52
C ARG A 189 -18.73 17.85 21.75
N ASN A 190 -19.00 16.74 22.45
CA ASN A 190 -18.29 16.34 23.66
C ASN A 190 -17.28 15.21 23.43
N LYS A 191 -16.98 14.88 22.18
CA LYS A 191 -16.12 13.76 21.80
C LYS A 191 -14.93 14.23 20.99
N GLY A 192 -13.77 13.67 21.26
CA GLY A 192 -12.51 14.01 20.64
C GLY A 192 -11.73 12.76 20.26
N PHE A 193 -11.11 12.79 19.10
CA PHE A 193 -10.19 11.76 18.65
C PHE A 193 -8.96 12.41 18.05
N GLY A 194 -7.80 11.87 18.38
CA GLY A 194 -6.55 12.25 17.72
C GLY A 194 -5.60 11.08 17.56
N TYR A 195 -4.73 11.21 16.58
CA TYR A 195 -3.68 10.26 16.26
C TYR A 195 -2.40 10.99 15.91
N TYR A 196 -1.28 10.50 16.43
CA TYR A 196 0.06 11.05 16.20
C TYR A 196 1.11 9.94 16.17
N GLN A 197 2.15 10.17 15.37
CA GLN A 197 3.43 9.46 15.37
C GLN A 197 4.59 10.36 15.83
N ASP A 198 4.39 11.69 15.80
CA ASP A 198 5.28 12.74 16.29
C ASP A 198 4.78 13.29 17.63
N ILE A 199 5.61 13.15 18.66
CA ILE A 199 5.27 13.57 20.03
C ILE A 199 5.17 15.09 20.18
N ASP A 200 5.96 15.86 19.44
CA ASP A 200 5.99 17.32 19.55
C ASP A 200 4.74 17.93 18.92
N LYS A 201 4.25 17.36 17.81
CA LYS A 201 2.95 17.73 17.22
C LYS A 201 1.80 17.41 18.17
N MET A 202 1.82 16.22 18.78
CA MET A 202 0.82 15.82 19.76
C MET A 202 0.75 16.80 20.93
N ILE A 203 1.90 17.13 21.55
CA ILE A 203 1.97 18.05 22.69
C ILE A 203 1.40 19.43 22.32
N LYS A 204 1.76 19.97 21.14
CA LYS A 204 1.22 21.26 20.67
C LYS A 204 -0.30 21.25 20.54
N ASP A 205 -0.87 20.19 19.98
CA ASP A 205 -2.32 20.09 19.84
C ASP A 205 -3.02 19.81 21.17
N MET A 206 -2.39 19.09 22.10
CA MET A 206 -2.91 18.91 23.45
C MET A 206 -3.00 20.25 24.19
N GLU A 207 -1.94 21.07 24.14
CA GLU A 207 -1.93 22.41 24.71
C GLU A 207 -3.04 23.28 24.09
N LYS A 208 -3.12 23.29 22.75
CA LYS A 208 -4.12 24.07 22.01
C LYS A 208 -5.56 23.71 22.36
N ASN A 209 -5.83 22.43 22.63
CA ASN A 209 -7.18 21.91 22.86
C ASN A 209 -7.50 21.65 24.35
N ASN A 210 -6.58 21.99 25.26
CA ASN A 210 -6.69 21.71 26.71
C ASN A 210 -6.97 20.22 27.01
N ILE A 211 -6.24 19.33 26.33
CA ILE A 211 -6.37 17.88 26.50
C ILE A 211 -5.44 17.43 27.62
N LYS A 212 -5.94 16.58 28.51
CA LYS A 212 -5.17 16.09 29.64
C LYS A 212 -4.30 14.90 29.25
N SER A 213 -3.19 14.70 29.96
CA SER A 213 -2.32 13.53 29.74
C SER A 213 -3.04 12.19 29.98
N GLU A 214 -4.05 12.15 30.85
CA GLU A 214 -4.87 10.96 31.09
C GLU A 214 -5.65 10.44 29.86
N ASP A 215 -5.85 11.31 28.87
CA ASP A 215 -6.53 10.99 27.60
C ASP A 215 -5.58 10.42 26.53
N VAL A 216 -4.27 10.39 26.80
CA VAL A 216 -3.23 9.91 25.87
C VAL A 216 -2.96 8.43 26.08
N TRP A 217 -2.98 7.66 25.00
CA TRP A 217 -2.62 6.24 24.96
C TRP A 217 -1.50 6.04 23.97
N ALA A 218 -0.39 5.50 24.44
CA ALA A 218 0.85 5.48 23.69
C ALA A 218 1.38 4.07 23.49
N TYR A 219 1.80 3.79 22.26
CA TYR A 219 2.26 2.48 21.85
C TYR A 219 3.51 2.54 21.01
N PHE A 220 4.41 1.58 21.25
CA PHE A 220 5.62 1.38 20.48
C PHE A 220 5.53 0.05 19.72
N ILE A 221 5.65 0.10 18.40
CA ILE A 221 5.68 -1.08 17.54
C ILE A 221 7.12 -1.58 17.45
N LYS A 222 7.35 -2.80 17.90
CA LYS A 222 8.61 -3.52 17.73
C LYS A 222 8.56 -4.32 16.43
N SER A 223 9.11 -3.77 15.34
CA SER A 223 8.91 -4.31 14.00
C SER A 223 9.54 -5.70 13.79
N LYS A 224 10.61 -6.05 14.52
CA LYS A 224 11.26 -7.36 14.41
C LYS A 224 10.44 -8.46 15.05
N GLU A 225 9.87 -8.18 16.22
CA GLU A 225 9.07 -9.10 17.02
C GLU A 225 7.60 -9.12 16.57
N SER A 226 7.16 -8.14 15.78
CA SER A 226 5.74 -7.93 15.43
C SER A 226 4.85 -7.75 16.66
N GLU A 227 5.42 -7.13 17.70
CA GLU A 227 4.78 -6.90 18.99
C GLU A 227 4.51 -5.41 19.20
N ILE A 228 3.49 -5.11 20.00
CA ILE A 228 3.21 -3.77 20.48
C ILE A 228 3.54 -3.68 21.97
N VAL A 229 4.20 -2.60 22.37
CA VAL A 229 4.52 -2.29 23.75
C VAL A 229 3.74 -1.08 24.19
N ASP A 230 3.11 -1.17 25.35
CA ASP A 230 2.49 -0.04 26.00
C ASP A 230 3.57 0.88 26.57
N ILE A 231 3.62 2.13 26.07
CA ILE A 231 4.52 3.19 26.54
C ILE A 231 3.72 4.38 27.10
N THR A 232 2.45 4.14 27.48
CA THR A 232 1.50 5.16 27.94
C THR A 232 2.01 5.91 29.17
N LEU A 233 2.50 5.20 30.18
CA LEU A 233 2.98 5.83 31.42
C LEU A 233 4.20 6.72 31.15
N GLU A 234 5.22 6.20 30.46
CA GLU A 234 6.41 6.96 30.08
C GLU A 234 6.06 8.21 29.25
N THR A 235 5.14 8.07 28.30
CA THR A 235 4.69 9.18 27.45
C THR A 235 3.98 10.24 28.29
N ARG A 236 3.09 9.85 29.21
CA ARG A 236 2.37 10.78 30.10
C ARG A 236 3.32 11.52 31.05
N GLU A 237 4.33 10.83 31.59
CA GLU A 237 5.39 11.43 32.42
C GLU A 237 6.21 12.46 31.62
N ARG A 238 6.59 12.12 30.39
CA ARG A 238 7.31 13.02 29.50
C ARG A 238 6.51 14.28 29.18
N ILE A 239 5.21 14.15 28.88
CA ILE A 239 4.31 15.29 28.66
C ILE A 239 4.30 16.19 29.90
N SER A 240 4.14 15.61 31.09
CA SER A 240 4.09 16.39 32.34
C SER A 240 5.38 17.15 32.62
N THR A 241 6.53 16.58 32.26
CA THR A 241 7.84 17.21 32.40
C THR A 241 8.01 18.38 31.42
N VAL A 242 7.60 18.18 30.16
CA VAL A 242 7.69 19.22 29.12
C VAL A 242 6.76 20.40 29.44
N SER A 243 5.54 20.12 29.91
CA SER A 243 4.57 21.17 30.29
C SER A 243 4.95 21.91 31.58
N ALA A 244 5.83 21.36 32.42
CA ALA A 244 6.31 21.99 33.65
C ALA A 244 7.48 22.98 33.41
N ILE A 245 8.09 22.98 32.23
CA ILE A 245 9.15 23.94 31.88
C ILE A 245 8.47 25.26 31.45
N PRO A 246 8.69 26.37 32.16
CA PRO A 246 8.14 27.67 31.76
C PRO A 246 8.67 28.05 30.37
N LYS A 247 7.76 28.39 29.44
CA LYS A 247 8.10 28.95 28.13
C LYS A 247 8.51 30.41 28.23
#